data_AF-A0A9X1MKN9-F1
#
_entry.id   AF-A0A9X1MKN9-F1
#
_cell.length_a   1.000
_cell.length_b   1.000
_cell.length_c   1.000
_cell.angle_alpha   90.00
_cell.angle_beta   90.00
_cell.angle_gamma   90.00
#
_symmetry.space_group_name_H-M   'P 1'
#
loop_
_entity.id
_entity.type
_entity.pdbx_description
1 polymer ?
#
loop_
_entity_poly.entity_id
_entity_poly.type
_entity_poly.pdbx_seq_one_letter_code
_entity_poly.pdbx_strand_id
1 'polypeptide(L)'
;MSETEHVETQVAPEVHVTHQAPLPAQADDLNTPVIAVVGFVSAILTFAIVMGLQAGYHQFANALRTEKVITTQTDQSAAVIAAQKATMNSYGWVDKQAGKVSLPIDRAMQLVVNEYSTKAK
;
A
#
# COMPACT_ATOMS: atom_id res chain seq x y z
N MET A 1 102.97 10.52 7.88
CA MET A 1 101.84 10.08 8.71
C MET A 1 100.69 11.00 8.37
N SER A 2 99.72 10.42 7.68
CA SER A 2 98.57 11.08 7.08
C SER A 2 97.49 11.25 8.13
N GLU A 3 96.91 12.44 8.25
CA GLU A 3 95.53 12.57 8.72
C GLU A 3 94.87 13.68 7.90
N THR A 4 93.94 13.23 7.08
CA THR A 4 93.12 13.99 6.16
C THR A 4 91.95 14.62 6.90
N GLU A 5 91.81 15.93 6.85
CA GLU A 5 90.53 16.59 7.11
C GLU A 5 90.16 17.43 5.89
N HIS A 6 89.50 16.78 4.94
CA HIS A 6 88.80 17.46 3.85
C HIS A 6 87.37 17.73 4.32
N VAL A 7 87.07 19.01 4.43
CA VAL A 7 85.73 19.57 4.66
C VAL A 7 84.84 19.19 3.48
N GLU A 8 83.90 18.26 3.68
CA GLU A 8 82.88 17.93 2.69
C GLU A 8 81.63 18.78 2.95
N THR A 9 81.39 19.70 2.03
CA THR A 9 80.20 20.55 1.96
C THR A 9 78.93 19.70 1.99
N GLN A 10 78.15 19.85 3.06
CA GLN A 10 76.82 19.25 3.19
C GLN A 10 75.86 19.92 2.20
N VAL A 11 75.73 19.32 1.01
CA VAL A 11 74.67 19.64 0.05
C VAL A 11 73.36 19.10 0.63
N ALA A 12 72.37 19.99 0.78
CA ALA A 12 71.06 19.68 1.33
C ALA A 12 70.41 18.48 0.61
N PRO A 13 69.76 17.55 1.32
CA PRO A 13 69.10 16.44 0.65
C PRO A 13 67.87 16.97 -0.09
N GLU A 14 67.85 16.70 -1.40
CA GLU A 14 66.69 16.81 -2.28
C GLU A 14 65.47 16.20 -1.59
N VAL A 15 64.36 16.95 -1.54
CA VAL A 15 63.06 16.43 -1.09
C VAL A 15 62.58 15.43 -2.13
N HIS A 16 62.91 14.16 -1.92
CA HIS A 16 62.40 13.06 -2.69
C HIS A 16 60.91 12.90 -2.34
N VAL A 17 60.03 13.50 -3.15
CA VAL A 17 58.58 13.23 -3.06
C VAL A 17 58.37 11.84 -3.66
N THR A 18 58.59 10.82 -2.83
CA THR A 18 58.19 9.45 -3.14
C THR A 18 56.68 9.47 -3.35
N HIS A 19 56.24 9.20 -4.58
CA HIS A 19 54.85 8.88 -4.83
C HIS A 19 54.55 7.60 -4.06
N GLN A 20 53.90 7.73 -2.90
CA GLN A 20 53.43 6.59 -2.12
C GLN A 20 52.56 5.74 -3.05
N ALA A 21 52.98 4.51 -3.31
CA ALA A 21 52.12 3.52 -3.96
C ALA A 21 50.80 3.45 -3.18
N PRO A 22 49.63 3.28 -3.85
CA PRO A 22 48.39 3.04 -3.14
C PRO A 22 48.63 1.89 -2.17
N LEU A 23 48.37 2.10 -0.88
CA LEU A 23 48.41 1.02 0.11
C LEU A 23 47.64 -0.16 -0.48
N PRO A 24 48.15 -1.41 -0.39
CA PRO A 24 47.36 -2.55 -0.82
C PRO A 24 46.03 -2.44 -0.08
N ALA A 25 44.94 -2.35 -0.83
CA ALA A 25 43.59 -2.31 -0.27
C ALA A 25 43.52 -3.51 0.68
N GLN A 26 43.50 -3.21 1.98
CA GLN A 26 43.40 -4.24 3.01
C GLN A 26 42.12 -4.98 2.68
N ALA A 27 42.25 -6.21 2.16
CA ALA A 27 41.11 -7.04 1.90
C ALA A 27 40.46 -7.24 3.26
N ASP A 28 39.29 -6.62 3.42
CA ASP A 28 38.50 -6.71 4.63
C ASP A 28 38.18 -8.20 4.80
N ASP A 29 38.67 -8.81 5.89
CA ASP A 29 38.41 -10.20 6.28
C ASP A 29 36.96 -10.32 6.78
N LEU A 30 36.05 -9.80 5.96
CA LEU A 30 34.62 -9.82 6.15
C LEU A 30 34.20 -11.27 5.99
N ASN A 31 33.75 -11.86 7.09
CA ASN A 31 33.18 -13.20 7.11
C ASN A 31 31.85 -13.22 6.35
N THR A 32 31.97 -13.17 5.03
CA THR A 32 30.91 -13.26 4.04
C THR A 32 29.97 -14.44 4.33
N PRO A 33 30.44 -15.64 4.73
CA PRO A 33 29.51 -16.72 5.09
C PRO A 33 28.69 -16.41 6.36
N VAL A 34 29.28 -15.75 7.37
CA VAL A 34 28.55 -15.37 8.59
C VAL A 34 27.48 -14.33 8.26
N ILE A 35 27.83 -13.34 7.45
CA ILE A 35 26.89 -12.29 7.03
C ILE A 35 25.77 -12.87 6.18
N ALA A 36 26.08 -13.80 5.26
CA ALA A 36 25.08 -14.48 4.46
C ALA A 36 24.09 -15.28 5.34
N VAL A 37 24.59 -16.01 6.34
CA VAL A 37 23.75 -16.75 7.30
C VAL A 37 22.89 -15.80 8.11
N VAL A 38 23.45 -14.71 8.65
CA VAL A 38 22.68 -13.71 9.42
C VAL A 38 21.61 -13.04 8.56
N GLY A 39 21.92 -12.72 7.30
CA GLY A 39 20.96 -12.19 6.33
C GLY A 39 19.83 -13.18 6.04
N PHE A 40 20.16 -14.45 5.82
CA PHE A 40 19.15 -15.49 5.56
C PHE A 40 18.25 -15.74 6.77
N VAL A 41 18.83 -15.82 7.97
CA VAL A 41 18.07 -16.00 9.22
C VAL A 41 17.17 -14.80 9.48
N SER A 42 17.65 -13.58 9.27
CA SER A 42 16.83 -12.37 9.43
C SER A 42 15.69 -12.31 8.42
N ALA A 43 15.92 -12.68 7.16
CA ALA A 43 14.88 -12.77 6.14
C ALA A 43 13.78 -13.79 6.52
N ILE A 44 14.16 -14.98 6.98
CA ILE A 44 13.21 -15.99 7.46
C ILE A 44 12.44 -15.47 8.67
N LEU A 45 13.12 -14.84 9.63
CA LEU A 45 12.49 -14.32 10.83
C LEU A 45 11.46 -13.23 10.49
N THR A 46 11.82 -12.27 9.64
CA THR A 46 10.90 -11.23 9.17
C THR A 46 9.71 -11.84 8.43
N PHE A 47 9.94 -12.81 7.56
CA PHE A 47 8.88 -13.52 6.86
C PHE A 47 7.94 -14.25 7.84
N ALA A 48 8.49 -14.93 8.85
CA ALA A 48 7.71 -15.60 9.89
C ALA A 48 6.88 -14.61 10.71
N ILE A 49 7.40 -13.41 11.02
CA ILE A 49 6.64 -12.35 11.71
C ILE A 49 5.47 -11.87 10.84
N VAL A 50 5.71 -11.60 9.56
CA VAL A 50 4.66 -11.17 8.61
C VAL A 50 3.59 -12.26 8.47
N MET A 51 4.01 -13.51 8.27
CA MET A 51 3.14 -14.69 8.23
C MET A 51 2.32 -14.84 9.51
N GLY A 52 2.97 -14.71 10.68
CA GLY A 52 2.31 -14.82 11.99
C GLY A 52 1.27 -13.73 12.21
N LEU A 53 1.58 -12.49 11.83
CA LEU A 53 0.63 -11.37 11.87
C LEU A 53 -0.57 -11.61 10.94
N GLN A 54 -0.33 -12.08 9.71
CA GLN A 54 -1.40 -12.41 8.77
C GLN A 54 -2.26 -13.58 9.29
N ALA A 55 -1.64 -14.67 9.72
CA ALA A 55 -2.33 -15.84 10.25
C ALA A 55 -3.15 -15.51 11.50
N GLY A 56 -2.57 -14.75 12.43
CA GLY A 56 -3.27 -14.25 13.61
C GLY A 56 -4.44 -13.34 13.24
N TYR A 57 -4.23 -12.39 12.31
CA TYR A 57 -5.30 -11.52 11.82
C TYR A 57 -6.44 -12.32 11.17
N HIS A 58 -6.14 -13.34 10.37
CA HIS A 58 -7.16 -14.20 9.76
C HIS A 58 -7.93 -15.02 10.80
N GLN A 59 -7.29 -15.49 11.87
CA GLN A 59 -7.96 -16.22 12.94
C GLN A 59 -9.04 -15.38 13.64
N PHE A 60 -8.77 -14.09 13.89
CA PHE A 60 -9.74 -13.18 14.52
C PHE A 60 -10.69 -12.52 13.51
N ALA A 61 -10.24 -12.22 12.30
CA ALA A 61 -11.07 -11.60 11.27
C ALA A 61 -12.11 -12.58 10.72
N ASN A 62 -11.79 -13.87 10.61
CA ASN A 62 -12.74 -14.88 10.13
C ASN A 62 -13.85 -15.18 11.14
N ALA A 63 -13.65 -14.86 12.43
CA ALA A 63 -14.68 -15.02 13.46
C ALA A 63 -15.85 -14.03 13.32
N LEU A 64 -15.64 -12.86 12.68
CA LEU A 64 -16.72 -11.90 12.40
C LEU A 64 -17.12 -11.85 10.92
N ARG A 65 -16.21 -12.20 10.00
CA ARG A 65 -16.43 -12.04 8.55
C ARG A 65 -17.27 -13.18 7.95
N THR A 66 -17.25 -14.37 8.56
CA THR A 66 -18.07 -15.52 8.13
C THR A 66 -19.56 -15.31 8.39
N GLU A 67 -19.92 -14.51 9.39
CA GLU A 67 -21.33 -14.19 9.67
C GLU A 67 -21.79 -12.88 8.99
N LYS A 68 -20.87 -11.91 8.78
CA LYS A 68 -21.29 -10.55 8.41
C LYS A 68 -21.07 -10.06 6.98
N VAL A 69 -20.30 -10.76 6.14
CA VAL A 69 -19.92 -10.20 4.82
C VAL A 69 -20.55 -10.91 3.62
N ILE A 70 -21.27 -12.02 3.80
CA ILE A 70 -22.05 -12.62 2.72
C ILE A 70 -23.57 -12.38 2.86
N THR A 71 -24.10 -12.10 4.06
CA THR A 71 -25.54 -11.84 4.23
C THR A 71 -25.87 -10.41 4.68
N THR A 72 -25.19 -9.80 5.64
CA THR A 72 -25.79 -8.64 6.35
C THR A 72 -25.55 -7.26 5.74
N GLN A 73 -24.49 -7.02 4.97
CA GLN A 73 -24.33 -5.71 4.30
C GLN A 73 -25.21 -5.59 3.04
N THR A 74 -25.52 -6.71 2.39
CA THR A 74 -26.51 -6.75 1.31
C THR A 74 -27.93 -6.78 1.88
N ASP A 75 -28.23 -7.60 2.90
CA ASP A 75 -29.62 -7.81 3.32
C ASP A 75 -30.25 -6.62 4.04
N GLN A 76 -29.52 -5.89 4.90
CA GLN A 76 -30.10 -4.74 5.59
C GLN A 76 -30.32 -3.55 4.63
N SER A 77 -29.32 -3.25 3.80
CA SER A 77 -29.45 -2.18 2.79
C SER A 77 -30.43 -2.58 1.68
N ALA A 78 -30.42 -3.83 1.22
CA ALA A 78 -31.39 -4.32 0.24
C ALA A 78 -32.80 -4.39 0.82
N ALA A 79 -32.99 -4.76 2.10
CA ALA A 79 -34.30 -4.74 2.74
C ALA A 79 -34.83 -3.31 2.92
N VAL A 80 -33.98 -2.37 3.33
CA VAL A 80 -34.37 -0.94 3.42
C VAL A 80 -34.69 -0.38 2.03
N ILE A 81 -33.86 -0.65 1.03
CA ILE A 81 -34.12 -0.23 -0.37
C ILE A 81 -35.38 -0.92 -0.91
N ALA A 82 -35.61 -2.20 -0.61
CA ALA A 82 -36.80 -2.92 -1.02
C ALA A 82 -38.07 -2.39 -0.35
N ALA A 83 -38.01 -2.05 0.94
CA ALA A 83 -39.11 -1.41 1.67
C ALA A 83 -39.41 0.00 1.13
N GLN A 84 -38.36 0.77 0.83
CA GLN A 84 -38.50 2.08 0.18
C GLN A 84 -39.11 1.95 -1.21
N LYS A 85 -38.63 1.00 -2.03
CA LYS A 85 -39.20 0.68 -3.34
C LYS A 85 -40.66 0.25 -3.22
N ALA A 86 -41.03 -0.62 -2.28
CA ALA A 86 -42.41 -1.04 -2.08
C ALA A 86 -43.34 0.13 -1.75
N THR A 87 -42.87 1.07 -0.91
CA THR A 87 -43.63 2.29 -0.58
C THR A 87 -43.78 3.20 -1.80
N MET A 88 -42.70 3.40 -2.57
CA MET A 88 -42.66 4.25 -3.77
C MET A 88 -43.31 3.63 -5.01
N ASN A 89 -43.53 2.31 -5.03
CA ASN A 89 -44.14 1.58 -6.15
C ASN A 89 -45.64 1.32 -5.92
N SER A 90 -46.25 2.00 -4.95
CA SER A 90 -47.67 1.90 -4.66
C SER A 90 -48.45 3.10 -5.20
N TYR A 91 -49.63 2.83 -5.75
CA TYR A 91 -50.60 3.86 -6.09
C TYR A 91 -51.30 4.33 -4.82
N GLY A 92 -51.46 5.64 -4.66
CA GLY A 92 -52.08 6.21 -3.49
C GLY A 92 -52.53 7.65 -3.71
N TRP A 93 -53.12 8.25 -2.68
CA TRP A 93 -53.41 9.68 -2.68
C TRP A 93 -52.33 10.38 -1.87
N VAL A 94 -51.62 11.34 -2.48
CA VAL A 94 -50.66 12.20 -1.77
C VAL A 94 -51.44 13.32 -1.07
N ASP A 95 -52.42 13.89 -1.78
CA ASP A 95 -53.32 14.91 -1.24
C ASP A 95 -54.67 14.81 -1.96
N LYS A 96 -55.69 14.34 -1.24
CA LYS A 96 -57.05 14.16 -1.77
C LYS A 96 -57.76 15.48 -2.04
N GLN A 97 -57.45 16.54 -1.29
CA GLN A 97 -58.11 17.83 -1.42
C GLN A 97 -57.55 18.60 -2.63
N ALA A 98 -56.26 18.45 -2.90
CA ALA A 98 -55.60 19.01 -4.07
C ALA A 98 -55.63 18.10 -5.31
N GLY A 99 -56.30 16.93 -5.24
CA GLY A 99 -56.39 15.97 -6.35
C GLY A 99 -55.06 15.32 -6.76
N LYS A 100 -54.04 15.32 -5.90
CA LYS A 100 -52.70 14.80 -6.20
C LYS A 100 -52.60 13.31 -5.86
N VAL A 101 -52.32 12.50 -6.86
CA VAL A 101 -52.13 11.05 -6.74
C VAL A 101 -50.65 10.68 -6.72
N SER A 102 -50.31 9.64 -5.95
CA SER A 102 -49.01 8.98 -5.98
C SER A 102 -48.99 8.04 -7.18
N LEU A 103 -48.07 8.29 -8.10
CA LEU A 103 -47.79 7.41 -9.23
C LEU A 103 -46.53 6.61 -8.90
N PRO A 104 -46.52 5.28 -9.12
CA PRO A 104 -45.33 4.47 -8.95
C PRO A 104 -44.15 5.03 -9.73
N ILE A 105 -42.98 5.06 -9.09
CA ILE A 105 -41.79 5.69 -9.65
C ILE A 105 -41.39 5.12 -11.01
N ASP A 106 -41.54 3.81 -11.20
CA ASP A 106 -41.24 3.14 -12.48
C ASP A 106 -42.13 3.68 -13.60
N ARG A 107 -43.41 3.93 -13.30
CA ARG A 107 -44.35 4.47 -14.28
C ARG A 107 -44.11 5.96 -14.53
N ALA A 108 -43.75 6.72 -13.50
CA ALA A 108 -43.38 8.12 -13.63
C ALA A 108 -42.17 8.29 -14.56
N MET A 109 -41.11 7.49 -14.37
CA MET A 109 -39.93 7.52 -15.23
C MET A 109 -40.28 7.23 -16.70
N GLN A 110 -41.12 6.22 -16.96
CA GLN A 110 -41.56 5.89 -18.32
C GLN A 110 -42.31 7.04 -18.99
N LEU A 111 -43.23 7.70 -18.26
CA LEU A 111 -43.98 8.84 -18.80
C LEU A 111 -43.06 10.00 -19.14
N VAL A 112 -42.09 10.30 -18.28
CA VAL A 112 -41.11 11.36 -18.49
C VAL A 112 -40.23 11.07 -19.71
N VAL A 113 -39.69 9.85 -19.83
CA VAL A 113 -38.89 9.45 -21.00
C VAL A 113 -39.71 9.51 -22.30
N ASN A 114 -40.98 9.09 -22.26
CA ASN A 114 -41.88 9.19 -23.40
C ASN A 114 -42.18 10.65 -23.78
N GLU A 115 -42.35 11.53 -22.78
CA GLU A 115 -42.56 12.96 -23.02
C GLU A 115 -41.33 13.60 -23.69
N TYR A 116 -40.13 13.33 -23.17
CA TYR A 116 -38.90 13.87 -23.75
C TYR A 116 -38.61 13.32 -25.15
N SER A 117 -38.84 12.03 -25.39
CA SER A 117 -38.65 11.43 -26.72
C SER A 117 -39.69 11.92 -27.75
N THR A 118 -40.91 12.24 -27.31
CA THR A 118 -41.95 12.80 -28.19
C THR A 118 -41.70 14.28 -28.49
N LYS A 119 -41.22 15.06 -27.51
CA LYS A 119 -40.86 16.49 -27.71
C LYS A 119 -39.59 16.69 -28.53
N ALA A 120 -38.68 15.70 -28.54
CA ALA A 120 -37.44 15.74 -29.32
C ALA A 120 -37.63 15.40 -30.81
N LYS A 121 -38.86 15.10 -31.24
CA LYS A 121 -39.23 14.74 -32.61
C LYS A 121 -40.13 15.80 -33.22
#